data_AF-A0A9D5QF21-F1
#
_entry.id   AF-A0A9D5QF21-F1
#
_cell.length_a   1.000
_cell.length_b   1.000
_cell.length_c   1.000
_cell.angle_alpha   90.00
_cell.angle_beta   90.00
_cell.angle_gamma   90.00
#
_symmetry.space_group_name_H-M   'P 1'
#
loop_
_entity.id
_entity.type
_entity.pdbx_description
1 polymer ?
#
loop_
_entity_poly.entity_id
_entity_poly.type
_entity_poly.pdbx_seq_one_letter_code
_entity_poly.pdbx_strand_id
1 'polypeptide(L)'
;MSTKKIEGRRATEAVLSLLRREGSAAEIARRFKMSEGTLYRLRDRFLEAGQGALSARKGSNGADNQVRELRREIAERDRVIGEITIANRILKKSADGLL
;
A
#
# COMPACT_ATOMS: atom_id res chain seq x y z
N MET A 1 -28.53 -3.19 12.06
CA MET A 1 -28.26 -4.17 10.99
C MET A 1 -26.77 -4.50 10.99
N SER A 2 -26.38 -5.69 11.44
CA SER A 2 -24.97 -6.09 11.54
C SER A 2 -24.32 -6.15 10.16
N THR A 3 -23.32 -5.31 9.92
CA THR A 3 -22.43 -5.38 8.76
C THR A 3 -21.52 -6.60 8.92
N LYS A 4 -22.03 -7.78 8.55
CA LYS A 4 -21.24 -9.01 8.56
C LYS A 4 -20.07 -8.82 7.57
N LYS A 5 -18.86 -8.67 8.11
CA LYS A 5 -17.63 -8.48 7.33
C LYS A 5 -17.47 -9.68 6.39
N ILE A 6 -17.54 -9.43 5.08
CA ILE A 6 -17.35 -10.47 4.07
C ILE A 6 -15.84 -10.72 3.96
N GLU A 7 -15.44 -11.98 4.01
CA GLU A 7 -14.05 -12.39 3.83
C GLU A 7 -13.57 -12.03 2.41
N GLY A 8 -12.36 -11.48 2.29
CA GLY A 8 -11.84 -10.94 1.02
C GLY A 8 -11.78 -11.97 -0.11
N ARG A 9 -11.44 -13.22 0.20
CA ARG A 9 -11.43 -14.33 -0.77
C ARG A 9 -12.84 -14.59 -1.33
N ARG A 10 -13.83 -14.69 -0.45
CA ARG A 10 -15.23 -14.92 -0.82
C ARG A 10 -15.82 -13.77 -1.64
N ALA A 11 -15.47 -12.53 -1.32
CA ALA A 11 -15.85 -11.36 -2.11
C ALA A 11 -15.25 -11.41 -3.52
N THR A 12 -13.99 -11.83 -3.63
CA THR A 12 -13.28 -11.98 -4.91
C THR A 12 -13.93 -13.04 -5.79
N GLU A 13 -14.23 -14.22 -5.24
CA GLU A 13 -14.91 -15.30 -5.97
C GLU A 13 -16.29 -14.88 -6.50
N ALA A 14 -17.06 -14.14 -5.69
CA ALA A 14 -18.36 -13.61 -6.11
C ALA A 14 -18.25 -12.64 -7.29
N VAL A 15 -17.28 -11.71 -7.23
CA VAL A 15 -17.02 -10.76 -8.32
C VAL A 15 -16.56 -11.49 -9.58
N LEU A 16 -15.67 -12.47 -9.48
CA LEU A 16 -15.20 -13.24 -10.63
C LEU A 16 -16.33 -14.04 -11.28
N SER A 17 -17.22 -14.65 -10.49
CA SER A 17 -18.41 -15.35 -10.99
C SER A 17 -19.30 -14.40 -11.81
N LEU A 18 -19.47 -13.16 -11.34
CA LEU A 18 -20.25 -12.12 -12.04
C LEU A 18 -19.59 -11.71 -13.36
N LEU A 19 -18.28 -11.44 -13.34
CA LEU A 19 -17.53 -11.03 -14.54
C LEU A 19 -17.49 -12.13 -15.61
N ARG A 20 -17.44 -13.40 -15.20
CA ARG A 20 -17.49 -14.56 -16.10
C ARG A 20 -18.90 -14.92 -16.59
N ARG A 21 -19.94 -14.25 -16.07
CA ARG A 21 -21.35 -14.51 -16.40
C ARG A 21 -21.78 -15.94 -16.10
N GLU A 22 -21.31 -16.51 -14.99
CA GLU A 22 -21.67 -17.87 -14.51
C GLU A 22 -23.10 -17.97 -13.93
N GLY A 23 -23.90 -16.91 -14.08
CA GLY A 23 -25.28 -16.79 -13.62
C GLY A 23 -25.73 -15.33 -13.60
N SER A 24 -27.00 -15.11 -13.31
CA SER A 24 -27.54 -13.76 -13.06
C SER A 24 -26.98 -13.17 -11.77
N ALA A 25 -26.96 -11.83 -11.65
CA ALA A 25 -26.53 -11.16 -10.44
C ALA A 25 -27.32 -11.62 -9.21
N ALA A 26 -28.63 -11.83 -9.36
CA ALA A 26 -29.52 -12.37 -8.32
C ALA A 26 -29.14 -13.78 -7.85
N GLU A 27 -28.76 -14.68 -8.77
CA GLU A 27 -28.33 -16.03 -8.42
C GLU A 27 -26.98 -16.02 -7.69
N ILE A 28 -26.04 -15.21 -8.17
CA ILE A 28 -24.71 -15.08 -7.57
C ILE A 28 -24.84 -14.46 -6.18
N ALA A 29 -25.60 -13.38 -6.03
CA ALA A 29 -25.83 -12.72 -4.75
C ALA A 29 -26.42 -13.69 -3.70
N ARG A 30 -27.40 -14.51 -4.10
CA ARG A 30 -27.98 -15.57 -3.24
C ARG A 30 -26.95 -16.63 -2.86
N ARG A 31 -26.19 -17.17 -3.82
CA ARG A 31 -25.13 -18.16 -3.60
C ARG A 31 -24.10 -17.67 -2.58
N PHE A 32 -23.70 -16.40 -2.70
CA PHE A 32 -22.73 -15.76 -1.80
C PHE A 32 -23.36 -15.05 -0.60
N LYS A 33 -24.66 -15.26 -0.32
CA LYS A 33 -25.40 -14.70 0.83
C LYS A 33 -25.18 -13.19 1.01
N MET A 34 -25.27 -12.43 -0.08
CA MET A 34 -25.15 -10.97 -0.10
C MET A 34 -26.27 -10.36 -0.95
N SER A 35 -26.45 -9.04 -0.85
CA SER A 35 -27.35 -8.31 -1.76
C SER A 35 -26.67 -8.05 -3.11
N GLU A 36 -27.46 -7.94 -4.18
CA GLU A 36 -26.95 -7.54 -5.50
C GLU A 36 -26.23 -6.19 -5.46
N GLY A 37 -26.75 -5.22 -4.70
CA GLY A 37 -26.08 -3.93 -4.50
C GLY A 37 -24.71 -4.06 -3.83
N THR A 38 -24.52 -5.02 -2.93
CA THR A 38 -23.20 -5.31 -2.35
C THR A 38 -22.27 -5.95 -3.38
N LEU A 39 -22.79 -6.88 -4.18
CA LEU A 39 -22.05 -7.54 -5.25
C LEU A 39 -21.55 -6.53 -6.30
N TYR A 40 -22.41 -5.60 -6.74
CA TYR A 40 -22.01 -4.55 -7.68
C TYR A 40 -20.97 -3.60 -7.08
N ARG A 41 -21.14 -3.17 -5.83
CA ARG A 41 -20.13 -2.32 -5.16
C ARG A 41 -18.77 -3.02 -5.05
N LEU A 42 -18.78 -4.32 -4.77
CA LEU A 42 -17.55 -5.12 -4.73
C LEU A 42 -16.92 -5.24 -6.13
N ARG A 43 -17.72 -5.44 -7.18
CA ARG A 43 -17.23 -5.42 -8.57
C ARG A 43 -16.55 -4.10 -8.89
N ASP A 44 -17.20 -2.98 -8.59
CA ASP A 44 -16.68 -1.66 -8.93
C ASP A 44 -15.34 -1.40 -8.21
N ARG A 45 -15.28 -1.68 -6.91
CA ARG A 45 -14.04 -1.58 -6.13
C ARG A 45 -12.93 -2.52 -6.62
N PHE A 46 -13.29 -3.73 -7.04
CA PHE A 46 -12.34 -4.71 -7.57
C PHE A 46 -11.74 -4.24 -8.90
N LEU A 47 -12.58 -3.71 -9.80
CA LEU A 47 -12.14 -3.18 -11.10
C LEU A 47 -11.30 -1.91 -10.94
N GLU A 48 -11.70 -0.99 -10.06
CA GLU A 48 -10.94 0.23 -9.75
C GLU A 48 -9.54 -0.11 -9.21
N ALA A 49 -9.46 -1.02 -8.24
CA ALA A 49 -8.17 -1.48 -7.70
C ALA A 49 -7.34 -2.20 -8.77
N GLY A 50 -7.98 -3.03 -9.60
CA GLY A 50 -7.32 -3.71 -10.73
C GLY A 50 -6.75 -2.72 -11.75
N GLN A 51 -7.52 -1.69 -12.12
CA GLN A 51 -7.09 -0.63 -13.03
C GLN A 51 -5.97 0.21 -12.42
N GLY A 52 -6.05 0.54 -11.13
CA GLY A 52 -4.98 1.23 -10.41
C GLY A 52 -3.68 0.42 -10.43
N ALA A 53 -3.74 -0.88 -10.15
CA ALA A 53 -2.59 -1.77 -10.19
C ALA A 53 -2.00 -1.93 -11.60
N LEU A 54 -2.85 -2.04 -12.63
CA LEU A 54 -2.40 -2.13 -14.03
C LEU A 54 -1.81 -0.82 -14.55
N SER A 55 -2.38 0.32 -14.16
CA SER A 55 -1.85 1.65 -14.47
C SER A 55 -0.51 1.88 -13.78
N ALA A 56 -0.38 1.48 -12.51
CA ALA A 56 0.87 1.50 -11.77
C ALA A 56 1.94 0.58 -12.39
N ARG A 57 1.55 -0.53 -13.03
CA ARG A 57 2.48 -1.43 -13.74
C ARG A 57 3.10 -0.79 -14.99
N LYS A 58 2.50 0.26 -15.57
CA LYS A 58 3.12 1.06 -16.65
C LYS A 58 4.22 2.02 -16.12
N GLY A 59 4.37 2.14 -14.81
CA GLY A 59 5.41 2.93 -14.15
C GLY A 59 5.97 2.19 -12.94
N SER A 60 6.42 0.95 -13.16
CA SER A 60 7.02 0.08 -12.14
C SER A 60 7.80 0.88 -11.08
N ASN A 61 7.26 0.83 -9.87
CA ASN A 61 7.94 1.09 -8.60
C ASN A 61 8.19 2.56 -8.21
N GLY A 62 7.33 3.52 -8.59
CA GLY A 62 7.44 4.90 -8.07
C GLY A 62 7.52 4.98 -6.53
N ALA A 63 6.61 4.28 -5.82
CA ALA A 63 6.60 4.29 -4.36
C ALA A 63 7.78 3.52 -3.73
N ASP A 64 8.13 2.34 -4.24
CA ASP A 64 9.26 1.56 -3.70
C ASP A 64 10.61 2.19 -4.03
N ASN A 65 10.76 2.81 -5.20
CA ASN A 65 11.95 3.57 -5.56
C ASN A 65 12.05 4.84 -4.72
N GLN A 66 10.95 5.57 -4.51
CA GLN A 66 10.91 6.72 -3.61
C GLN A 66 11.25 6.33 -2.17
N VAL A 67 10.73 5.21 -1.66
CA VAL A 67 11.08 4.69 -0.34
C VAL A 67 12.56 4.31 -0.26
N ARG A 68 13.12 3.70 -1.32
CA ARG A 68 14.56 3.38 -1.39
C ARG A 68 15.43 4.63 -1.43
N GLU A 69 15.04 5.63 -2.21
CA GLU A 69 15.73 6.91 -2.35
C GLU A 69 15.71 7.68 -1.03
N LEU A 70 14.54 7.82 -0.41
CA LEU A 70 14.40 8.44 0.92
C LEU A 70 15.23 7.71 1.98
N ARG A 71 15.29 6.37 1.95
CA ARG A 71 16.16 5.61 2.86
C ARG A 71 17.64 5.90 2.65
N ARG A 72 18.07 6.11 1.39
CA ARG A 72 19.46 6.50 1.08
C ARG A 72 19.75 7.92 1.58
N GLU A 73 18.84 8.86 1.35
CA GLU A 73 19.00 10.24 1.84
C GLU A 73 19.08 10.32 3.37
N ILE A 74 18.27 9.52 4.08
CA ILE A 74 18.32 9.44 5.55
C ILE A 74 19.69 8.93 6.00
N ALA A 75 20.18 7.83 5.39
CA ALA A 75 21.48 7.26 5.75
C ALA A 75 22.64 8.25 5.51
N GLU A 76 22.60 9.01 4.42
CA GLU A 76 23.60 10.04 4.13
C GLU A 76 23.54 11.18 5.13
N ARG A 77 22.33 11.64 5.48
CA ARG A 77 22.13 12.68 6.50
C ARG A 77 22.65 12.24 7.87
N ASP A 78 22.37 11.01 8.28
CA ASP A 78 22.84 10.47 9.56
C ASP A 78 24.38 10.42 9.62
N ARG A 79 25.02 10.07 8.50
CA ARG A 79 26.48 10.10 8.37
C ARG A 79 27.03 11.51 8.56
N VAL A 80 26.51 12.48 7.82
CA VAL A 80 26.95 13.89 7.90
C VAL A 80 26.75 14.45 9.32
N ILE A 81 25.62 14.16 9.96
CA ILE A 81 25.36 14.56 11.35
C ILE A 81 26.40 13.93 12.30
N GLY A 82 26.73 12.65 12.11
CA GLY A 82 27.76 11.98 12.89
C GLY A 82 29.13 12.63 12.74
N GLU A 83 29.55 12.92 11.51
CA GLU A 83 30.82 13.59 11.21
C GLU A 83 30.88 14.99 11.86
N ILE A 84 29.82 15.80 11.71
CA ILE A 84 29.71 17.12 12.36
C ILE A 84 29.73 17.01 13.88
N THR A 85 29.09 15.99 14.45
CA THR A 85 29.05 15.78 15.91
C THR A 85 30.44 15.48 16.47
N ILE A 86 31.21 14.65 15.77
CA ILE A 86 32.60 14.35 16.14
C ILE A 86 33.47 15.59 16.03
N ALA A 87 33.38 16.33 14.91
CA ALA A 87 34.12 17.57 14.70
C ALA A 87 33.83 18.60 15.81
N ASN A 88 32.56 18.80 16.15
CA ASN A 88 32.17 19.68 17.25
C ASN A 88 32.74 19.24 18.60
N ARG A 89 32.76 17.94 18.89
CA ARG A 89 33.34 17.42 20.15
C ARG A 89 34.84 17.66 20.21
N ILE A 90 35.55 17.45 19.10
CA ILE A 90 36.99 17.70 19.01
C ILE A 90 37.27 19.19 19.21
N LEU A 91 36.57 20.05 18.47
CA LEU A 91 36.74 21.51 18.57
C LEU A 91 36.50 22.02 19.99
N LYS A 92 35.45 21.54 20.67
CA LYS A 92 35.19 21.91 22.07
C LYS A 92 36.32 21.47 22.98
N LYS A 93 36.77 20.21 22.88
CA LYS A 93 37.91 19.73 23.70
C LYS A 93 39.19 20.51 23.42
N SER A 94 39.46 20.89 22.16
CA SER A 94 40.62 21.72 21.81
C SER A 94 40.51 23.12 22.42
N ALA A 95 39.33 23.74 22.36
CA ALA A 95 39.09 25.05 22.94
C ALA A 95 39.20 25.04 24.47
N ASP A 96 38.76 23.96 25.12
CA ASP A 96 38.85 23.76 26.56
C ASP A 96 40.25 23.32 27.04
N GLY A 97 41.21 23.12 26.12
CA GLY A 97 42.57 22.67 26.44
C GLY A 97 42.65 21.20 26.91
N LEU A 98 41.65 20.39 26.55
CA LEU A 98 41.51 18.97 26.93
C LEU A 98 42.01 17.99 25.84
N LEU A 99 42.65 18.51 24.79
CA LEU A 99 43.35 17.77 23.73
C LEU A 99 44.81 18.19 23.72
#